data_AF-A0A2S2Q3K8-F1
#
_entry.id   AF-A0A2S2Q3K8-F1
#
_cell.length_a   1.000
_cell.length_b   1.000
_cell.length_c   1.000
_cell.angle_alpha   90.00
_cell.angle_beta   90.00
_cell.angle_gamma   90.00
#
_symmetry.space_group_name_H-M   'P 1'
#
loop_
_entity.id
_entity.type
_entity.pdbx_description
1 polymer ?
#
loop_
_entity_poly.entity_id
_entity_poly.type
_entity_poly.pdbx_seq_one_letter_code
_entity_poly.pdbx_strand_id
1 'polypeptide(L)'
;MEPSKVTSKTSSLKSLVLKAWGERWTEIQWGISIKSVLPRGVSGDVYNLADIILSQALVGSYPNELVLSYLRHSLNCQLVSYAAILQRISKYDKFHKRSCVIVLLDFLESTLHGITCRGKPEESVLPGALLSLVDWLLTCIRSGHVPKNGTTNRLEDRIANKSIQILEYLLNNDFVFAMLYLAKHDDA
;
A
#
# COMPACT_ATOMS: atom_id res chain seq x y z
N MET A 1 31.08 10.16 -3.14
CA MET A 1 30.54 8.85 -3.56
C MET A 1 29.20 9.08 -4.27
N GLU A 2 29.05 8.50 -5.46
CA GLU A 2 28.12 8.91 -6.52
C GLU A 2 26.62 8.79 -6.18
N PRO A 3 25.83 9.89 -6.24
CA PRO A 3 24.36 9.86 -6.12
C PRO A 3 23.62 9.67 -7.47
N SER A 4 24.30 9.29 -8.56
CA SER A 4 23.80 9.44 -9.94
C SER A 4 23.07 8.24 -10.56
N LYS A 5 23.05 7.05 -9.93
CA LYS A 5 22.40 5.84 -10.52
C LYS A 5 20.94 5.61 -10.11
N VAL A 6 20.48 6.16 -8.99
CA VAL A 6 19.14 5.86 -8.45
C VAL A 6 18.03 6.53 -9.27
N THR A 7 18.28 7.73 -9.79
CA THR A 7 17.31 8.51 -10.60
C THR A 7 16.95 7.82 -11.92
N SER A 8 17.90 7.11 -12.55
CA SER A 8 17.67 6.40 -13.81
C SER A 8 16.70 5.22 -13.63
N LYS A 9 16.89 4.40 -12.59
CA LYS A 9 16.07 3.19 -12.38
C LYS A 9 14.64 3.50 -11.95
N THR A 10 14.45 4.48 -11.07
CA THR A 10 13.10 4.96 -10.71
C THR A 10 12.36 5.49 -11.93
N SER A 11 13.05 6.19 -12.84
CA SER A 11 12.47 6.68 -14.09
C SER A 11 12.12 5.52 -15.04
N SER A 12 12.98 4.50 -15.16
CA SER A 12 12.70 3.28 -15.91
C SER A 12 11.46 2.55 -15.37
N LEU A 13 11.32 2.44 -14.05
CA LEU A 13 10.14 1.83 -13.41
C LEU A 13 8.86 2.62 -13.70
N LYS A 14 8.90 3.96 -13.60
CA LYS A 14 7.77 4.80 -13.98
C LYS A 14 7.37 4.60 -15.45
N SER A 15 8.34 4.59 -16.36
CA SER A 15 8.07 4.33 -17.78
C SER A 15 7.51 2.92 -18.02
N LEU A 16 7.98 1.92 -17.26
CA LEU A 16 7.50 0.55 -17.37
C LEU A 16 6.04 0.44 -16.93
N VAL A 17 5.67 1.07 -15.81
CA VAL A 17 4.27 1.08 -15.32
C VAL A 17 3.35 1.76 -16.34
N LEU A 18 3.77 2.90 -16.91
CA LEU A 18 2.99 3.60 -17.93
C LEU A 18 2.86 2.77 -19.22
N LYS A 19 3.93 2.10 -19.64
CA LYS A 19 3.90 1.19 -20.79
C LYS A 19 2.96 0.02 -20.54
N ALA A 20 3.11 -0.65 -19.39
CA ALA A 20 2.28 -1.79 -19.01
C ALA A 20 0.80 -1.42 -18.96
N TRP A 21 0.47 -0.26 -18.39
CA TRP A 21 -0.90 0.25 -18.38
C TRP A 21 -1.41 0.59 -19.79
N GLY A 22 -0.61 1.27 -20.60
CA GLY A 22 -0.97 1.64 -21.98
C GLY A 22 -1.22 0.41 -22.87
N GLU A 23 -0.38 -0.61 -22.74
CA GLU A 23 -0.47 -1.88 -23.47
C GLU A 23 -1.40 -2.91 -22.79
N ARG A 24 -2.05 -2.54 -21.67
CA ARG A 24 -2.98 -3.39 -20.90
C ARG A 24 -2.39 -4.75 -20.53
N TRP A 25 -1.14 -4.77 -20.06
CA TRP A 25 -0.47 -6.01 -19.69
C TRP A 25 -1.20 -6.76 -18.59
N THR A 26 -1.19 -8.09 -18.66
CA THR A 26 -1.62 -8.96 -17.57
C THR A 26 -0.62 -8.95 -16.42
N GLU A 27 -1.03 -9.45 -15.26
CA GLU A 27 -0.16 -9.59 -14.08
C GLU A 27 1.09 -10.42 -14.38
N ILE A 28 0.95 -11.47 -15.21
CA ILE A 28 2.06 -12.33 -15.63
C ILE A 28 3.03 -11.55 -16.54
N GLN A 29 2.51 -10.80 -17.51
CA GLN A 29 3.34 -9.96 -18.38
C GLN A 29 4.09 -8.90 -17.57
N TRP A 30 3.43 -8.29 -16.59
CA TRP A 30 4.07 -7.39 -15.62
C TRP A 30 5.21 -8.10 -14.88
N GLY A 31 4.95 -9.28 -14.30
CA GLY A 31 5.93 -10.06 -13.54
C GLY A 31 7.15 -10.51 -14.35
N ILE A 32 7.00 -10.73 -15.66
CA ILE A 32 8.12 -11.03 -16.56
C ILE A 32 8.92 -9.75 -16.85
N SER A 33 8.23 -8.68 -17.24
CA SER A 33 8.86 -7.44 -17.68
C SER A 33 9.57 -6.70 -16.54
N ILE A 34 9.03 -6.72 -15.32
CA ILE A 34 9.65 -6.05 -14.17
C ILE A 34 11.04 -6.61 -13.82
N LYS A 35 11.27 -7.91 -14.09
CA LYS A 35 12.56 -8.58 -13.90
C LYS A 35 13.65 -8.08 -14.86
N SER A 36 13.28 -7.41 -15.96
CA SER A 36 14.25 -6.78 -16.86
C SER A 36 14.80 -5.47 -16.29
N VAL A 37 14.04 -4.80 -15.42
CA VAL A 37 14.41 -3.50 -14.84
C VAL A 37 15.08 -3.68 -13.48
N LEU A 38 14.56 -4.58 -12.65
CA LEU A 38 15.10 -4.92 -11.33
C LEU A 38 16.25 -5.94 -11.42
N PRO A 39 17.39 -5.69 -10.75
CA PRO A 39 18.47 -6.68 -10.67
C PRO A 39 18.02 -7.97 -9.97
N ARG A 40 18.60 -9.12 -10.34
CA ARG A 40 18.31 -10.40 -9.67
C ARG A 40 18.67 -10.31 -8.19
N GLY A 41 17.74 -10.71 -7.33
CA GLY A 41 17.94 -10.78 -5.88
C GLY A 41 17.77 -9.45 -5.12
N VAL A 42 17.39 -8.36 -5.80
CA VAL A 42 17.12 -7.07 -5.16
C VAL A 42 15.61 -6.87 -4.96
N SER A 43 15.20 -6.49 -3.75
CA SER A 43 13.80 -6.12 -3.47
C SER A 43 13.40 -4.86 -4.25
N GLY A 44 12.17 -4.83 -4.76
CA GLY A 44 11.57 -3.63 -5.36
C GLY A 44 11.41 -2.48 -4.36
N ASP A 45 11.48 -2.77 -3.06
CA ASP A 45 11.40 -1.77 -1.99
C ASP A 45 12.57 -0.76 -2.05
N VAL A 46 13.77 -1.23 -2.42
CA VAL A 46 14.97 -0.39 -2.60
C VAL A 46 14.73 0.74 -3.62
N TYR A 47 13.82 0.51 -4.56
CA TYR A 47 13.48 1.46 -5.62
C TYR A 47 12.12 2.13 -5.42
N ASN A 48 11.52 2.01 -4.23
CA ASN A 48 10.18 2.52 -3.92
C ASN A 48 9.11 2.04 -4.90
N LEU A 49 9.17 0.78 -5.34
CA LEU A 49 8.25 0.24 -6.35
C LEU A 49 6.77 0.37 -5.91
N ALA A 50 6.47 0.12 -4.63
CA ALA A 50 5.13 0.30 -4.06
C ALA A 50 4.62 1.73 -4.27
N ASP A 51 5.46 2.73 -3.99
CA ASP A 51 5.11 4.14 -4.19
C ASP A 51 4.89 4.47 -5.66
N ILE A 52 5.76 4.00 -6.55
CA ILE A 52 5.62 4.25 -7.98
C ILE A 52 4.28 3.70 -8.49
N ILE A 53 3.95 2.45 -8.15
CA ILE A 53 2.71 1.81 -8.62
C ILE A 53 1.48 2.49 -8.00
N LEU A 54 1.45 2.71 -6.68
CA LEU A 54 0.31 3.37 -6.01
C LEU A 54 0.11 4.80 -6.50
N SER A 55 1.19 5.56 -6.66
CA SER A 55 1.12 6.94 -7.15
C SER A 55 0.57 7.00 -8.58
N GLN A 56 0.86 6.02 -9.44
CA GLN A 56 0.26 5.91 -10.78
C GLN A 56 -1.19 5.41 -10.74
N ALA A 57 -1.51 4.49 -9.83
CA ALA A 57 -2.88 3.98 -9.68
C ALA A 57 -3.86 5.06 -9.22
N LEU A 58 -3.42 6.03 -8.42
CA LEU A 58 -4.27 7.00 -7.72
C LEU A 58 -4.29 8.41 -8.35
N VAL A 59 -3.75 8.57 -9.57
CA VAL A 59 -3.71 9.87 -10.28
C VAL A 59 -5.14 10.36 -10.57
N GLY A 60 -6.02 9.48 -11.07
CA GLY A 60 -7.38 9.82 -11.49
C GLY A 60 -8.39 10.01 -10.35
N SER A 61 -9.63 10.37 -10.70
CA SER A 61 -10.75 10.43 -9.74
C SER A 61 -11.18 9.04 -9.26
N TYR A 62 -10.99 8.04 -10.11
CA TYR A 62 -11.16 6.63 -9.81
C TYR A 62 -9.79 5.94 -9.86
N PRO A 63 -9.49 5.04 -8.92
CA PRO A 63 -8.23 4.30 -8.90
C PRO A 63 -8.15 3.34 -10.09
N ASN A 64 -6.95 3.22 -10.66
CA ASN A 64 -6.70 2.31 -11.78
C ASN A 64 -6.50 0.88 -11.26
N GLU A 65 -7.54 0.06 -11.36
CA GLU A 65 -7.55 -1.32 -10.87
C GLU A 65 -6.49 -2.20 -11.54
N LEU A 66 -6.17 -1.96 -12.82
CA LEU A 66 -5.11 -2.70 -13.51
C LEU A 66 -3.72 -2.39 -12.92
N VAL A 67 -3.46 -1.12 -12.61
CA VAL A 67 -2.18 -0.75 -11.98
C VAL A 67 -2.12 -1.26 -10.54
N LEU A 68 -3.25 -1.31 -9.82
CA LEU A 68 -3.32 -1.96 -8.51
C LEU A 68 -3.11 -3.47 -8.57
N SER A 69 -3.55 -4.15 -9.64
CA SER A 69 -3.29 -5.58 -9.81
C SER A 69 -1.81 -5.88 -9.98
N TYR A 70 -1.04 -4.98 -10.60
CA TYR A 70 0.43 -5.07 -10.62
C TYR A 70 1.04 -5.01 -9.22
N LEU A 71 0.52 -4.13 -8.35
CA LEU A 71 0.97 -4.07 -6.95
C LEU A 71 0.66 -5.36 -6.20
N ARG A 72 -0.57 -5.89 -6.36
CA ARG A 72 -1.01 -7.15 -5.75
C ARG A 72 -0.12 -8.31 -6.22
N HIS A 73 0.13 -8.40 -7.52
CA HIS A 73 1.03 -9.40 -8.08
C HIS A 73 2.46 -9.25 -7.55
N SER A 74 2.98 -8.02 -7.50
CA SER A 74 4.30 -7.73 -6.95
C SER A 74 4.43 -8.12 -5.47
N LEU A 75 3.38 -7.92 -4.66
CA LEU A 75 3.32 -8.38 -3.28
C LEU A 75 3.33 -9.91 -3.19
N ASN A 76 2.46 -10.58 -3.96
CA ASN A 76 2.35 -12.04 -3.97
C ASN A 76 3.65 -12.73 -4.44
N CYS A 77 4.38 -12.11 -5.36
CA CYS A 77 5.69 -12.57 -5.82
C CYS A 77 6.85 -12.13 -4.91
N GLN A 78 6.57 -11.51 -3.76
CA GLN A 78 7.55 -10.99 -2.81
C GLN A 78 8.58 -10.02 -3.43
N LEU A 79 8.18 -9.32 -4.50
CA LEU A 79 8.95 -8.25 -5.12
C LEU A 79 8.86 -6.96 -4.30
N VAL A 80 7.80 -6.80 -3.52
CA VAL A 80 7.54 -5.67 -2.63
C VAL A 80 7.14 -6.23 -1.27
N SER A 81 7.62 -5.64 -0.17
CA SER A 81 7.25 -6.05 1.18
C SER A 81 5.89 -5.50 1.62
N TYR A 82 5.29 -6.14 2.62
CA TYR A 82 4.09 -5.62 3.28
C TYR A 82 4.35 -4.25 3.88
N ALA A 83 5.49 -4.08 4.57
CA ALA A 83 5.85 -2.82 5.21
C ALA A 83 5.88 -1.64 4.22
N ALA A 84 6.47 -1.81 3.04
CA ALA A 84 6.51 -0.76 2.01
C ALA A 84 5.12 -0.33 1.53
N ILE A 85 4.20 -1.30 1.35
CA ILE A 85 2.82 -1.02 0.95
C ILE A 85 2.07 -0.30 2.07
N LEU A 86 2.14 -0.82 3.29
CA LEU A 86 1.44 -0.24 4.44
C LEU A 86 1.89 1.19 4.70
N GLN A 87 3.20 1.45 4.71
CA GLN A 87 3.74 2.81 4.85
C GLN A 87 3.24 3.74 3.74
N ARG A 88 3.17 3.23 2.49
CA ARG A 88 2.74 4.07 1.38
C ARG A 88 1.26 4.40 1.45
N ILE A 89 0.41 3.43 1.78
CA ILE A 89 -1.03 3.63 1.95
C ILE A 89 -1.30 4.61 3.10
N SER A 90 -0.57 4.47 4.21
CA SER A 90 -0.71 5.33 5.39
C SER A 90 -0.39 6.81 5.11
N LYS A 91 0.41 7.08 4.08
CA LYS A 91 0.74 8.45 3.63
C LYS A 91 -0.31 9.06 2.68
N TYR A 92 -1.38 8.34 2.37
CA TYR A 92 -2.43 8.85 1.48
C TYR A 92 -3.35 9.83 2.21
N ASP A 93 -3.27 11.11 1.86
CA ASP A 93 -3.99 12.22 2.51
C ASP A 93 -5.17 12.78 1.69
N LYS A 94 -5.37 12.28 0.47
CA LYS A 94 -6.40 12.77 -0.46
C LYS A 94 -7.77 12.16 -0.17
N PHE A 95 -8.28 12.35 1.06
CA PHE A 95 -9.58 11.84 1.53
C PHE A 95 -10.77 12.41 0.75
N HIS A 96 -10.61 13.53 0.05
CA HIS A 96 -11.62 14.06 -0.87
C HIS A 96 -11.95 13.07 -2.02
N LYS A 97 -11.00 12.22 -2.43
CA LYS A 97 -11.21 11.14 -3.41
C LYS A 97 -11.71 9.87 -2.70
N ARG A 98 -12.98 9.88 -2.28
CA ARG A 98 -13.60 8.78 -1.51
C ARG A 98 -13.46 7.41 -2.16
N SER A 99 -13.65 7.31 -3.49
CA SER A 99 -13.50 6.04 -4.21
C SER A 99 -12.09 5.47 -4.12
N CYS A 100 -11.06 6.32 -4.12
CA CYS A 100 -9.67 5.88 -3.95
C CYS A 100 -9.46 5.30 -2.55
N VAL A 101 -9.98 5.97 -1.51
CA VAL A 101 -9.88 5.48 -0.12
C VAL A 101 -10.56 4.12 0.03
N ILE A 102 -11.76 3.95 -0.52
CA ILE A 102 -12.50 2.69 -0.47
C ILE A 102 -11.71 1.56 -1.13
N VAL A 103 -11.15 1.78 -2.32
CA VAL A 103 -10.37 0.74 -3.02
C VAL A 103 -9.05 0.44 -2.29
N LEU A 104 -8.44 1.41 -1.62
CA LEU A 104 -7.29 1.15 -0.76
C LEU A 104 -7.67 0.29 0.45
N LEU A 105 -8.83 0.55 1.07
CA LEU A 105 -9.36 -0.29 2.16
C LEU A 105 -9.67 -1.71 1.65
N ASP A 106 -10.31 -1.84 0.49
CA ASP A 106 -10.59 -3.14 -0.16
C ASP A 106 -9.28 -3.89 -0.48
N PHE A 107 -8.25 -3.16 -0.91
CA PHE A 107 -6.91 -3.72 -1.15
C PHE A 107 -6.28 -4.23 0.16
N LEU A 108 -6.31 -3.44 1.23
CA LEU A 108 -5.80 -3.82 2.56
C LEU A 108 -6.51 -5.07 3.07
N GLU A 109 -7.84 -5.07 3.08
CA GLU A 109 -8.66 -6.21 3.53
C GLU A 109 -8.24 -7.52 2.82
N SER A 110 -7.98 -7.45 1.52
CA SER A 110 -7.56 -8.61 0.72
C SER A 110 -6.08 -9.01 0.86
N THR A 111 -5.26 -8.25 1.57
CA THR A 111 -3.80 -8.49 1.65
C THR A 111 -3.28 -8.69 3.08
N LEU A 112 -3.93 -8.11 4.09
CA LEU A 112 -3.48 -8.13 5.49
C LEU A 112 -3.34 -9.56 6.06
N HIS A 113 -4.11 -10.52 5.56
CA HIS A 113 -4.02 -11.92 6.00
C HIS A 113 -2.68 -12.60 5.70
N GLY A 114 -1.88 -12.05 4.79
CA GLY A 114 -0.58 -12.61 4.41
C GLY A 114 0.60 -12.01 5.17
N ILE A 115 0.36 -11.05 6.07
CA ILE A 115 1.43 -10.40 6.84
C ILE A 115 2.13 -11.42 7.73
N THR A 116 3.43 -11.60 7.49
CA THR A 116 4.30 -12.47 8.29
C THR A 116 5.72 -11.90 8.31
N CYS A 117 6.46 -12.08 9.41
CA CYS A 117 7.89 -11.76 9.46
C CYS A 117 8.71 -12.97 8.98
N ARG A 118 9.31 -12.89 7.78
CA ARG A 118 10.15 -13.98 7.22
C ARG A 118 11.65 -13.68 7.23
N GLY A 119 12.11 -12.79 8.12
CA GLY A 119 13.54 -12.55 8.35
C GLY A 119 14.24 -11.70 7.29
N LYS A 120 13.50 -11.03 6.39
CA LYS A 120 14.06 -10.02 5.49
C LYS A 120 14.32 -8.72 6.27
N PRO A 121 15.42 -7.98 5.98
CA PRO A 121 15.71 -6.74 6.68
C PRO A 121 14.60 -5.68 6.48
N GLU A 122 13.88 -5.72 5.36
CA GLU A 122 12.74 -4.85 5.09
C GLU A 122 11.53 -5.09 6.02
N GLU A 123 11.47 -6.24 6.71
CA GLU A 123 10.43 -6.54 7.70
C GLU A 123 10.72 -5.90 9.07
N SER A 124 11.93 -5.40 9.31
CA SER A 124 12.26 -4.68 10.56
C SER A 124 11.44 -3.40 10.74
N VAL A 125 10.98 -2.81 9.63
CA VAL A 125 10.13 -1.60 9.65
C VAL A 125 8.63 -1.93 9.64
N LEU A 126 8.25 -3.21 9.66
CA LEU A 126 6.86 -3.65 9.70
C LEU A 126 6.10 -3.16 10.95
N PRO A 127 6.66 -3.18 12.18
CA PRO A 127 5.99 -2.62 13.36
C PRO A 127 5.56 -1.16 13.16
N GLY A 128 6.49 -0.29 12.75
CA GLY A 128 6.20 1.12 12.48
C GLY A 128 5.24 1.33 11.30
N ALA A 129 5.31 0.46 10.29
CA ALA A 129 4.38 0.48 9.16
C ALA A 129 2.94 0.15 9.60
N LEU A 130 2.76 -0.84 10.49
CA LEU A 130 1.47 -1.20 11.07
C LEU A 130 0.92 -0.09 11.96
N LEU A 131 1.77 0.56 12.76
CA LEU A 131 1.36 1.69 13.59
C LEU A 131 0.88 2.87 12.72
N SER A 132 1.63 3.19 11.65
CA SER A 132 1.23 4.21 10.67
C SER A 132 -0.10 3.87 10.01
N LEU A 133 -0.35 2.58 9.72
CA LEU A 133 -1.61 2.12 9.16
C LEU A 133 -2.77 2.33 10.14
N VAL A 134 -2.57 2.00 11.42
CA VAL A 134 -3.59 2.20 12.46
C VAL A 134 -3.95 3.69 12.56
N ASP A 135 -2.97 4.59 12.59
CA ASP A 135 -3.23 6.05 12.59
C ASP A 135 -4.00 6.51 11.34
N TRP A 136 -3.65 5.98 10.18
CA TRP A 136 -4.36 6.26 8.94
C TRP A 136 -5.81 5.75 8.97
N LEU A 137 -6.07 4.55 9.49
CA LEU A 137 -7.41 3.99 9.66
C LEU A 137 -8.25 4.82 10.64
N LEU A 138 -7.67 5.29 11.74
CA LEU A 138 -8.34 6.22 12.66
C LEU A 138 -8.67 7.56 11.99
N THR A 139 -7.77 8.06 11.13
CA THR A 139 -8.03 9.25 10.32
C THR A 139 -9.14 9.00 9.28
N CYS A 140 -9.20 7.81 8.66
CA CYS A 140 -10.30 7.40 7.79
C CYS A 140 -11.65 7.45 8.52
N ILE A 141 -11.73 6.88 9.72
CA ILE A 141 -12.92 6.92 10.58
C ILE A 141 -13.32 8.36 10.88
N ARG A 142 -12.38 9.19 11.35
CA ARG A 142 -12.63 10.61 11.62
C ARG A 142 -13.14 11.35 10.38
N SER A 143 -12.58 11.06 9.21
CA SER A 143 -12.98 11.66 7.94
C SER A 143 -14.36 11.21 7.46
N GLY A 144 -14.78 9.99 7.81
CA GLY A 144 -16.12 9.46 7.54
C GLY A 144 -17.19 9.94 8.50
N HIS A 145 -16.83 10.36 9.71
CA HIS A 145 -17.77 10.83 10.73
C HIS A 145 -18.08 12.33 10.70
N VAL A 146 -17.55 13.12 9.76
CA VAL A 146 -17.83 14.56 9.72
C VAL A 146 -19.30 14.78 9.35
N PRO A 147 -20.18 15.23 10.27
CA PRO A 147 -21.58 15.45 9.98
C PRO A 147 -21.69 16.72 9.13
N LYS A 148 -21.72 16.57 7.81
CA LYS A 148 -22.09 17.67 6.92
C LYS A 148 -23.61 17.66 6.79
N ASN A 149 -24.26 18.49 7.62
CA ASN A 149 -25.67 18.89 7.48
C ASN A 149 -26.64 17.73 7.16
N GLY A 150 -26.90 16.87 8.14
CA GLY A 150 -28.10 16.00 8.17
C GLY A 150 -28.24 14.95 7.06
N THR A 151 -27.26 14.79 6.17
CA THR A 151 -27.30 13.81 5.08
C THR A 151 -26.08 12.91 5.19
N THR A 152 -26.25 11.77 5.86
CA THR A 152 -25.21 10.74 5.95
C THR A 152 -24.89 10.24 4.54
N ASN A 153 -23.67 10.49 4.07
CA ASN A 153 -23.25 10.06 2.75
C ASN A 153 -22.89 8.57 2.81
N ARG A 154 -23.60 7.71 2.06
CA ARG A 154 -23.40 6.23 2.07
C ARG A 154 -21.93 5.80 1.89
N LEU A 155 -21.13 6.60 1.20
CA LEU A 155 -19.70 6.34 1.00
C LEU A 155 -18.86 6.61 2.27
N GLU A 156 -19.24 7.60 3.06
CA GLU A 156 -18.55 7.96 4.31
C GLU A 156 -18.78 6.88 5.38
N ASP A 157 -20.02 6.38 5.50
CA ASP A 157 -20.34 5.21 6.32
C ASP A 157 -19.55 3.97 5.87
N ARG A 158 -19.44 3.75 4.56
CA ARG A 158 -18.67 2.61 4.02
C ARG A 158 -17.18 2.72 4.37
N ILE A 159 -16.58 3.91 4.32
CA ILE A 159 -15.19 4.13 4.71
C ILE A 159 -15.01 3.86 6.20
N ALA A 160 -15.88 4.40 7.05
CA ALA A 160 -15.83 4.19 8.49
C ALA A 160 -15.97 2.70 8.85
N ASN A 161 -16.99 2.02 8.32
CA ASN A 161 -17.24 0.60 8.58
C ASN A 161 -16.08 -0.28 8.13
N LYS A 162 -15.52 -0.07 6.93
CA LYS A 162 -14.36 -0.84 6.47
C LYS A 162 -13.11 -0.58 7.30
N SER A 163 -12.90 0.67 7.72
CA SER A 163 -11.77 1.00 8.58
C SER A 163 -11.88 0.32 9.94
N ILE A 164 -13.08 0.28 10.52
CA ILE A 164 -13.38 -0.43 11.78
C ILE A 164 -13.15 -1.93 11.61
N GLN A 165 -13.68 -2.55 10.55
CA GLN A 165 -13.47 -3.99 10.27
C GLN A 165 -11.99 -4.36 10.14
N ILE A 166 -11.21 -3.51 9.47
CA ILE A 166 -9.75 -3.72 9.36
C ILE A 166 -9.10 -3.57 10.74
N LEU A 167 -9.45 -2.56 11.54
CA LEU A 167 -8.90 -2.41 12.89
C LEU A 167 -9.25 -3.60 13.80
N GLU A 168 -10.48 -4.09 13.75
CA GLU A 168 -10.91 -5.29 14.47
C GLU A 168 -10.07 -6.51 14.04
N TYR A 169 -9.80 -6.66 12.74
CA TYR A 169 -8.91 -7.71 12.25
C TYR A 169 -7.49 -7.57 12.82
N LEU A 170 -6.91 -6.36 12.82
CA LEU A 170 -5.56 -6.12 13.34
C LEU A 170 -5.47 -6.43 14.85
N LEU A 171 -6.52 -6.12 15.62
CA LEU A 171 -6.58 -6.37 17.07
C LEU A 171 -6.81 -7.84 17.41
N ASN A 172 -7.57 -8.58 16.59
CA ASN A 172 -7.85 -10.00 16.81
C ASN A 172 -6.75 -10.94 16.28
N ASN A 173 -5.74 -10.41 15.58
CA ASN A 173 -4.62 -11.18 15.08
C ASN A 173 -3.43 -11.08 16.05
N ASP A 174 -3.12 -12.16 16.76
CA ASP A 174 -2.05 -12.21 17.78
C ASP A 174 -0.70 -11.74 17.23
N PHE A 175 -0.36 -12.13 16.00
CA PHE A 175 0.90 -11.72 15.37
C PHE A 175 0.94 -10.22 15.15
N VAL A 176 -0.10 -9.65 14.53
CA VAL A 176 -0.20 -8.21 14.27
C VAL A 176 -0.24 -7.42 15.57
N PHE A 177 -0.98 -7.89 16.57
CA PHE A 177 -1.06 -7.27 17.88
C PHE A 177 0.30 -7.24 18.58
N ALA A 178 1.05 -8.35 18.53
CA ALA A 178 2.43 -8.39 19.04
C ALA A 178 3.35 -7.40 18.28
N MET A 179 3.20 -7.28 16.96
CA MET A 179 3.97 -6.31 16.16
C MET A 179 3.62 -4.85 16.52
N LEU A 180 2.34 -4.54 16.79
CA LEU A 180 1.94 -3.22 17.28
C LEU A 180 2.49 -2.94 18.68
N TYR A 181 2.55 -3.95 19.54
CA TYR A 181 3.19 -3.83 20.85
C TYR A 181 4.69 -3.54 20.73
N LEU A 182 5.40 -4.19 19.80
CA LEU A 182 6.81 -3.91 19.51
C LEU A 182 7.01 -2.48 19.00
N ALA A 183 6.14 -2.01 18.09
CA ALA A 183 6.22 -0.65 17.55
C ALA A 183 6.19 0.43 18.65
N LYS A 184 5.43 0.19 19.72
CA LYS A 184 5.36 1.09 20.88
C LYS A 184 6.70 1.24 21.61
N HIS A 185 7.54 0.20 21.60
CA HIS A 185 8.83 0.21 22.30
C HIS A 185 10.00 0.67 21.42
N ASP A 186 9.84 0.63 20.09
CA ASP A 186 10.86 1.12 19.16
C ASP A 186 10.93 2.67 19.08
N ASP A 187 9.90 3.38 19.56
CA ASP A 187 9.85 4.85 19.67
C ASP A 187 10.46 5.40 21.00
N ALA A 188 11.10 4.54 21.83
CA ALA A 188 11.70 4.89 23.13
C ALA A 188 13.24 5.02 23.10
#